data_AF-A0A160TTA6-F1
#
_entry.id   AF-A0A160TTA6-F1
#
_cell.length_a   1.000
_cell.length_b   1.000
_cell.length_c   1.000
_cell.angle_alpha   90.00
_cell.angle_beta   90.00
_cell.angle_gamma   90.00
#
_symmetry.space_group_name_H-M   'P 1'
#
loop_
_entity.id
_entity.type
_entity.pdbx_description
1 polymer ?
#
loop_
_entity_poly.entity_id
_entity_poly.type
_entity_poly.pdbx_seq_one_letter_code
_entity_poly.pdbx_strand_id
1 'polypeptide(L)'
;MRRYDVISEICDAMIALGWNPYQNDHGDANGQFEMNWDFDEALITADRHVFFKYMVKAIAEKHGMRATFMPKPFANLTGNGCHAHISIWDKMGKKNLFHSARDSLGLSKLAYQFLGGILHNADALAAIFNPTVNSYKRIDAQVTLSGATWSPNAITYGGNNRTHMVRVPDKGRFELRLMDGAVNPYLLQAGVLAAGLDGVDNQRDPGKPHDINMYTEGHKLRGVRRLPSNLLDAIRVFEKSKVLKAGLGEELVASYAKLKHLEWRSYAAAISPWERDHTLDC
;
A
#
# COMPACT_ATOMS: atom_id res chain seq x y z
N MET A 1 18.52 -8.90 -19.18
CA MET A 1 19.59 -9.34 -18.24
C MET A 1 19.04 -9.17 -16.82
N ARG A 2 19.07 -10.20 -15.98
CA ARG A 2 18.39 -10.27 -14.66
C ARG A 2 18.94 -9.30 -13.58
N ARG A 3 19.85 -8.39 -13.95
CA ARG A 3 20.55 -7.46 -13.05
C ARG A 3 21.12 -8.18 -11.82
N TYR A 4 21.74 -9.35 -12.06
CA TYR A 4 22.17 -10.24 -10.98
C TYR A 4 23.09 -9.54 -9.98
N ASP A 5 24.13 -8.86 -10.45
CA ASP A 5 25.16 -8.26 -9.59
C ASP A 5 24.60 -7.25 -8.58
N VAL A 6 23.68 -6.38 -9.00
CA VAL A 6 23.07 -5.39 -8.10
C VAL A 6 22.07 -6.04 -7.15
N ILE A 7 21.31 -7.04 -7.62
CA ILE A 7 20.31 -7.75 -6.81
C ILE A 7 20.99 -8.63 -5.75
N SER A 8 22.04 -9.36 -6.12
CA SER A 8 22.79 -10.18 -5.18
C SER A 8 23.49 -9.34 -4.13
N GLU A 9 24.10 -8.19 -4.48
CA GLU A 9 24.75 -7.32 -3.50
C GLU A 9 23.75 -6.76 -2.46
N ILE A 10 22.55 -6.35 -2.89
CA ILE A 10 21.50 -5.90 -1.96
C ILE A 10 21.03 -7.07 -1.08
N CYS A 11 20.90 -8.27 -1.64
CA CYS A 11 20.48 -9.46 -0.91
C CYS A 11 21.51 -9.86 0.15
N ASP A 12 22.80 -9.87 -0.22
CA ASP A 12 23.91 -10.18 0.68
C ASP A 12 24.01 -9.15 1.82
N ALA A 13 23.73 -7.87 1.54
CA ALA A 13 23.63 -6.86 2.58
C ALA A 13 22.50 -7.16 3.58
N MET A 14 21.32 -7.59 3.11
CA MET A 14 20.22 -8.01 4.00
C MET A 14 20.56 -9.28 4.80
N ILE A 15 21.30 -10.23 4.21
CA ILE A 15 21.82 -11.41 4.94
C ILE A 15 22.77 -10.96 6.05
N ALA A 16 23.73 -10.08 5.75
CA ALA A 16 24.67 -9.56 6.74
C ALA A 16 24.00 -8.78 7.87
N LEU A 17 22.89 -8.10 7.58
CA LEU A 17 22.07 -7.39 8.58
C LEU A 17 21.11 -8.30 9.37
N GLY A 18 21.06 -9.59 9.04
CA GLY A 18 20.21 -10.57 9.74
C GLY A 18 18.72 -10.40 9.46
N TRP A 19 18.33 -9.87 8.29
CA TRP A 19 16.92 -9.65 7.94
C TRP A 19 16.24 -10.88 7.33
N ASN A 20 17.00 -11.95 7.08
CA ASN A 20 16.53 -13.19 6.44
C ASN A 20 15.80 -12.95 5.11
N PRO A 21 16.48 -12.40 4.08
CA PRO A 21 15.89 -12.34 2.75
C PRO A 21 15.66 -13.74 2.20
N TYR A 22 14.50 -13.97 1.57
CA TYR A 22 14.09 -15.31 1.14
C TYR A 22 13.69 -15.43 -0.33
N GLN A 23 13.44 -14.32 -1.04
CA GLN A 23 13.20 -14.32 -2.48
C GLN A 23 13.54 -12.97 -3.11
N ASN A 24 13.92 -13.01 -4.39
CA ASN A 24 14.17 -11.84 -5.23
C ASN A 24 13.55 -12.09 -6.60
N ASP A 25 12.66 -11.21 -7.03
CA ASP A 25 11.84 -11.42 -8.21
C ASP A 25 11.97 -10.26 -9.20
N HIS A 26 11.86 -10.58 -10.49
CA HIS A 26 11.53 -9.57 -11.48
C HIS A 26 10.03 -9.26 -11.32
N GLY A 27 9.70 -7.98 -11.13
CA GLY A 27 8.31 -7.53 -11.02
C GLY A 27 7.54 -7.66 -12.34
N ASP A 28 6.27 -7.29 -12.32
CA ASP A 28 5.39 -7.42 -13.49
C ASP A 28 5.74 -6.40 -14.59
N ALA A 29 6.22 -5.21 -14.21
CA ALA A 29 6.70 -4.21 -15.16
C ALA A 29 8.15 -4.49 -15.63
N ASN A 30 8.43 -4.21 -16.90
CA ASN A 30 9.80 -4.25 -17.43
C ASN A 30 10.74 -3.34 -16.62
N GLY A 31 11.80 -3.91 -16.03
CA GLY A 31 12.75 -3.17 -15.20
C GLY A 31 12.34 -2.99 -13.74
N GLN A 32 11.22 -3.59 -13.31
CA GLN A 32 10.80 -3.63 -11.91
C GLN A 32 11.38 -4.86 -11.21
N PHE A 33 11.73 -4.72 -9.93
CA PHE A 33 12.25 -5.79 -9.09
C PHE A 33 11.63 -5.71 -7.70
N GLU A 34 11.54 -6.85 -7.03
CA GLU A 34 11.08 -7.00 -5.64
C GLU A 34 12.09 -7.87 -4.87
N MET A 35 12.33 -7.54 -3.61
CA MET A 35 13.18 -8.30 -2.71
C MET A 35 12.48 -8.40 -1.37
N ASN A 36 12.24 -9.63 -0.89
CA ASN A 36 11.47 -9.85 0.33
C ASN A 36 12.34 -10.44 1.44
N TRP A 37 12.02 -10.05 2.67
CA TRP A 37 12.68 -10.47 3.90
C TRP A 37 11.63 -10.72 4.99
N ASP A 38 12.04 -11.34 6.10
CA ASP A 38 11.13 -11.73 7.18
C ASP A 38 10.39 -10.53 7.78
N PHE A 39 9.13 -10.77 8.17
CA PHE A 39 8.37 -9.79 8.96
C PHE A 39 8.96 -9.68 10.37
N ASP A 40 8.69 -8.55 11.02
CA ASP A 40 9.15 -8.29 12.39
C ASP A 40 8.15 -7.36 13.10
N GLU A 41 8.47 -6.95 14.33
CA GLU A 41 7.75 -5.87 15.02
C GLU A 41 7.63 -4.63 14.13
N ALA A 42 6.51 -3.92 14.26
CA ALA A 42 6.17 -2.83 13.34
C ALA A 42 7.23 -1.73 13.27
N LEU A 43 7.84 -1.37 14.42
CA LEU A 43 8.89 -0.37 14.48
C LEU A 43 10.18 -0.85 13.80
N ILE A 44 10.61 -2.08 14.08
CA ILE A 44 11.78 -2.69 13.45
C ILE A 44 11.58 -2.74 11.92
N THR A 45 10.41 -3.20 11.47
CA THR A 45 10.08 -3.23 10.04
C THR A 45 10.06 -1.83 9.42
N ALA A 46 9.59 -0.80 10.14
CA ALA A 46 9.62 0.58 9.64
C ALA A 46 11.06 1.09 9.45
N ASP A 47 11.95 0.85 10.41
CA ASP A 47 13.36 1.22 10.33
C ASP A 47 14.06 0.48 9.18
N ARG A 48 13.85 -0.84 9.08
CA ARG A 48 14.34 -1.66 7.96
C ARG A 48 13.84 -1.11 6.62
N HIS A 49 12.58 -0.73 6.52
CA HIS A 49 12.00 -0.21 5.28
C HIS A 49 12.62 1.16 4.88
N VAL A 50 12.87 2.06 5.83
CA VAL A 50 13.61 3.31 5.55
C VAL A 50 15.02 2.99 5.03
N PHE A 51 15.75 2.13 5.74
CA PHE A 51 17.11 1.77 5.38
C PHE A 51 17.17 1.03 4.04
N PHE A 52 16.22 0.14 3.77
CA PHE A 52 16.13 -0.60 2.51
C PHE A 52 16.03 0.35 1.31
N LYS A 53 15.17 1.36 1.37
CA LYS A 53 15.03 2.35 0.29
C LYS A 53 16.31 3.14 0.06
N TYR A 54 17.07 3.43 1.12
CA TYR A 54 18.38 4.06 1.02
C TYR A 54 19.42 3.10 0.41
N MET A 55 19.56 1.91 0.99
CA MET A 55 20.51 0.87 0.57
C MET A 55 20.34 0.51 -0.91
N VAL A 56 19.11 0.27 -1.36
CA VAL A 56 18.81 -0.05 -2.77
C VAL A 56 19.24 1.08 -3.71
N LYS A 57 19.00 2.34 -3.33
CA LYS A 57 19.42 3.50 -4.15
C LYS A 57 20.94 3.63 -4.19
N ALA A 58 21.60 3.51 -3.04
CA ALA A 58 23.05 3.64 -2.93
C ALA A 58 23.78 2.54 -3.70
N ILE A 59 23.34 1.28 -3.57
CA ILE A 59 23.94 0.15 -4.30
C ILE A 59 23.61 0.25 -5.80
N ALA A 60 22.39 0.63 -6.18
CA ALA A 60 22.09 0.87 -7.60
C ALA A 60 23.00 1.96 -8.20
N GLU A 61 23.23 3.06 -7.48
CA GLU A 61 24.12 4.15 -7.91
C GLU A 61 25.58 3.69 -8.03
N LYS A 62 26.08 2.91 -7.06
CA LYS A 62 27.40 2.26 -7.13
C LYS A 62 27.57 1.41 -8.40
N HIS A 63 26.49 0.80 -8.88
CA HIS A 63 26.45 0.00 -10.11
C HIS A 63 26.13 0.81 -11.38
N GLY A 64 26.14 2.15 -11.31
CA GLY A 64 25.84 3.03 -12.46
C GLY A 64 24.36 3.03 -12.88
N MET A 65 23.46 2.63 -11.98
CA MET A 65 22.01 2.57 -12.19
C MET A 65 21.28 3.53 -11.26
N ARG A 66 19.96 3.67 -11.44
CA ARG A 66 19.09 4.44 -10.55
C ARG A 66 17.89 3.61 -10.14
N ALA A 67 17.74 3.38 -8.84
CA ALA A 67 16.52 2.81 -8.29
C ALA A 67 15.49 3.92 -7.99
N THR A 68 14.22 3.63 -8.26
CA THR A 68 13.10 4.51 -7.91
C THR A 68 11.96 3.71 -7.31
N PHE A 69 11.35 4.28 -6.27
CA PHE A 69 10.14 3.76 -5.63
C PHE A 69 8.91 4.59 -6.00
N MET A 70 9.00 5.37 -7.09
CA MET A 70 7.90 6.19 -7.61
C MET A 70 6.67 5.31 -7.88
N PRO A 71 5.45 5.70 -7.47
CA PRO A 71 4.26 4.84 -7.57
C PRO A 71 3.93 4.40 -9.00
N LYS A 72 4.02 5.31 -9.96
CA LYS A 72 3.73 5.09 -11.37
C LYS A 72 4.77 5.81 -12.24
N PRO A 73 5.95 5.21 -12.47
CA PRO A 73 7.03 5.83 -13.22
C PRO A 73 6.79 5.78 -14.75
N PHE A 74 6.03 4.79 -15.22
CA PHE A 74 5.69 4.63 -16.64
C PHE A 74 4.18 4.46 -16.79
N ALA A 75 3.57 5.14 -17.77
CA ALA A 75 2.13 5.17 -17.93
C ALA A 75 1.52 3.79 -18.26
N ASN A 76 2.17 3.05 -19.15
CA ASN A 76 1.69 1.77 -19.69
C ASN A 76 2.20 0.52 -18.97
N LEU A 77 3.07 0.66 -17.97
CA LEU A 77 3.60 -0.44 -17.17
C LEU A 77 3.03 -0.45 -15.76
N THR A 78 3.06 -1.61 -15.10
CA THR A 78 2.63 -1.76 -13.70
C THR A 78 3.40 -0.84 -12.75
N GLY A 79 2.71 -0.34 -11.71
CA GLY A 79 3.26 0.59 -10.73
C GLY A 79 4.00 -0.10 -9.57
N ASN A 80 4.70 0.68 -8.76
CA ASN A 80 5.37 0.19 -7.55
C ASN A 80 4.39 0.19 -6.37
N GLY A 81 3.98 -1.01 -5.94
CA GLY A 81 3.26 -1.22 -4.68
C GLY A 81 4.20 -1.30 -3.49
N CYS A 82 3.63 -1.16 -2.28
CA CYS A 82 4.29 -1.48 -1.02
C CYS A 82 3.30 -2.29 -0.17
N HIS A 83 3.06 -3.54 -0.56
CA HIS A 83 2.04 -4.34 0.12
C HIS A 83 2.48 -4.69 1.53
N ALA A 84 1.56 -4.57 2.50
CA ALA A 84 1.83 -4.83 3.91
C ALA A 84 1.11 -6.08 4.37
N HIS A 85 1.87 -7.10 4.78
CA HIS A 85 1.34 -8.29 5.44
C HIS A 85 1.19 -8.02 6.94
N ILE A 86 -0.01 -8.17 7.49
CA ILE A 86 -0.34 -7.75 8.86
C ILE A 86 -0.88 -8.91 9.67
N SER A 87 -0.36 -9.01 10.89
CA SER A 87 -0.83 -9.89 11.96
C SER A 87 -0.65 -9.21 13.31
N ILE A 88 -1.50 -9.54 14.28
CA ILE A 88 -1.34 -9.12 15.67
C ILE A 88 -0.96 -10.32 16.50
N TRP A 89 0.01 -10.15 17.39
CA TRP A 89 0.55 -11.19 18.25
C TRP A 89 0.26 -10.89 19.71
N ASP A 90 0.31 -11.92 20.55
CA ASP A 90 0.28 -11.73 21.99
C ASP A 90 1.52 -10.97 22.47
N LYS A 91 1.48 -10.48 23.71
CA LYS A 91 2.56 -9.69 24.31
C LYS A 91 3.90 -10.44 24.36
N MET A 92 3.87 -11.77 24.27
CA MET A 92 5.07 -12.61 24.30
C MET A 92 5.63 -12.90 22.91
N GLY A 93 4.95 -12.47 21.83
CA GLY A 93 5.31 -12.79 20.45
C GLY A 93 5.15 -14.27 20.10
N LYS A 94 4.42 -15.06 20.91
CA LYS A 94 4.33 -16.53 20.76
C LYS A 94 3.07 -16.96 20.02
N LYS A 95 1.98 -16.21 20.17
CA LYS A 95 0.69 -16.55 19.57
C LYS A 95 0.22 -15.47 18.62
N ASN A 96 0.06 -15.85 17.35
CA ASN A 96 -0.64 -15.03 16.38
C ASN A 96 -2.14 -14.98 16.73
N LEU A 97 -2.62 -13.81 17.15
CA LEU A 97 -4.01 -13.58 17.55
C LEU A 97 -4.96 -13.45 16.36
N PHE A 98 -4.45 -13.27 15.15
CA PHE A 98 -5.26 -13.30 13.93
C PHE A 98 -5.56 -14.71 13.45
N HIS A 99 -4.83 -15.73 13.92
CA HIS A 99 -5.04 -17.09 13.48
C HIS A 99 -6.32 -17.72 14.06
N SER A 100 -7.08 -18.40 13.20
CA SER A 100 -8.19 -19.28 13.61
C SER A 100 -8.22 -20.54 12.74
N ALA A 101 -8.15 -21.72 13.35
CA ALA A 101 -8.25 -22.98 12.62
C ALA A 101 -9.67 -23.32 12.15
N ARG A 102 -10.69 -22.62 12.67
CA ARG A 102 -12.12 -22.90 12.40
C ARG A 102 -12.72 -22.03 11.28
N ASP A 103 -12.03 -20.97 10.90
CA ASP A 103 -12.49 -20.03 9.86
C ASP A 103 -11.97 -20.47 8.49
N SER A 104 -12.78 -20.28 7.43
CA SER A 104 -12.43 -20.72 6.08
C SER A 104 -11.24 -19.97 5.49
N LEU A 105 -11.05 -18.71 5.84
CA LEU A 105 -9.88 -17.91 5.48
C LEU A 105 -8.77 -17.97 6.55
N GLY A 106 -8.99 -18.72 7.62
CA GLY A 106 -8.03 -18.89 8.72
C GLY A 106 -7.89 -17.67 9.63
N LEU A 107 -8.90 -16.79 9.65
CA LEU A 107 -8.89 -15.53 10.40
C LEU A 107 -9.77 -15.61 11.66
N SER A 108 -9.26 -15.06 12.75
CA SER A 108 -10.00 -14.94 14.01
C SER A 108 -11.01 -13.79 13.96
N LYS A 109 -11.94 -13.75 14.93
CA LYS A 109 -12.84 -12.61 15.11
C LYS A 109 -12.07 -11.30 15.25
N LEU A 110 -10.95 -11.31 15.97
CA LEU A 110 -10.08 -10.15 16.13
C LEU A 110 -9.53 -9.68 14.78
N ALA A 111 -9.07 -10.61 13.93
CA ALA A 111 -8.58 -10.29 12.59
C ALA A 111 -9.67 -9.62 11.73
N TYR A 112 -10.89 -10.16 11.75
CA TYR A 112 -12.01 -9.57 11.01
C TYR A 112 -12.39 -8.18 11.53
N GLN A 113 -12.43 -7.97 12.85
CA GLN A 113 -12.72 -6.65 13.43
C GLN A 113 -11.65 -5.63 13.07
N PHE A 114 -10.38 -6.02 13.17
CA PHE A 114 -9.26 -5.18 12.75
C PHE A 114 -9.36 -4.83 11.26
N LEU A 115 -9.63 -5.82 10.40
CA LEU A 115 -9.89 -5.61 8.98
C LEU A 115 -11.08 -4.68 8.74
N GLY A 116 -12.17 -4.82 9.51
CA GLY A 116 -13.33 -3.92 9.44
C GLY A 116 -12.97 -2.46 9.71
N GLY A 117 -12.06 -2.22 10.66
CA GLY A 117 -11.43 -0.93 10.91
C GLY A 117 -10.65 -0.39 9.71
N ILE A 118 -9.81 -1.22 9.11
CA ILE A 118 -9.06 -0.83 7.89
C ILE A 118 -10.03 -0.48 6.75
N LEU A 119 -11.02 -1.32 6.47
CA LEU A 119 -11.98 -1.07 5.39
C LEU A 119 -12.77 0.20 5.69
N HIS A 120 -13.25 0.40 6.91
CA HIS A 120 -14.00 1.59 7.32
C HIS A 120 -13.23 2.88 6.99
N ASN A 121 -11.95 2.93 7.36
CA ASN A 121 -11.09 4.10 7.25
C ASN A 121 -10.27 4.18 5.95
N ALA A 122 -10.51 3.29 4.97
CA ALA A 122 -9.63 3.13 3.80
C ALA A 122 -9.52 4.39 2.91
N ASP A 123 -10.59 5.16 2.79
CA ASP A 123 -10.63 6.44 2.07
C ASP A 123 -9.77 7.52 2.75
N ALA A 124 -9.86 7.62 4.07
CA ALA A 124 -9.02 8.53 4.87
C ALA A 124 -7.55 8.08 4.86
N LEU A 125 -7.29 6.78 5.00
CA LEU A 125 -5.94 6.20 4.97
C LEU A 125 -5.25 6.39 3.62
N ALA A 126 -6.01 6.51 2.53
CA ALA A 126 -5.45 6.71 1.19
C ALA A 126 -4.47 7.90 1.16
N ALA A 127 -4.72 8.99 1.89
CA ALA A 127 -3.85 10.17 1.88
C ALA A 127 -2.42 9.92 2.40
N ILE A 128 -2.25 9.00 3.35
CA ILE A 128 -0.93 8.66 3.92
C ILE A 128 -0.33 7.41 3.27
N PHE A 129 -1.17 6.51 2.75
CA PHE A 129 -0.74 5.28 2.06
C PHE A 129 -0.37 5.53 0.59
N ASN A 130 -0.90 6.58 -0.01
CA ASN A 130 -0.71 6.97 -1.41
C ASN A 130 -0.38 8.46 -1.46
N PRO A 131 0.79 8.86 -0.95
CA PRO A 131 1.01 10.22 -0.47
C PRO A 131 1.37 11.23 -1.56
N THR A 132 1.30 10.88 -2.85
CA THR A 132 1.74 11.77 -3.93
C THR A 132 0.65 11.91 -5.00
N VAL A 133 0.72 12.97 -5.81
CA VAL A 133 -0.17 13.09 -6.98
C VAL A 133 0.01 11.91 -7.95
N ASN A 134 1.23 11.39 -8.06
CA ASN A 134 1.54 10.23 -8.91
C ASN A 134 0.92 8.92 -8.39
N SER A 135 0.68 8.81 -7.09
CA SER A 135 0.03 7.63 -6.46
C SER A 135 -1.33 7.31 -7.07
N TYR A 136 -2.11 8.33 -7.39
CA TYR A 136 -3.44 8.21 -7.99
C TYR A 136 -3.41 7.94 -9.50
N LYS A 137 -2.22 7.80 -10.08
CA LYS A 137 -2.02 7.21 -11.42
C LYS A 137 -1.69 5.71 -11.33
N ARG A 138 -1.43 5.18 -10.13
CA ARG A 138 -1.33 3.74 -9.83
C ARG A 138 -2.68 3.20 -9.39
N ILE A 139 -3.35 3.84 -8.43
CA ILE A 139 -4.72 3.50 -8.04
C ILE A 139 -5.66 3.78 -9.20
N ASP A 140 -6.60 2.87 -9.45
CA ASP A 140 -7.58 2.98 -10.55
C ASP A 140 -6.93 3.21 -11.93
N ALA A 141 -5.71 2.69 -12.11
CA ALA A 141 -4.99 2.80 -13.37
C ALA A 141 -5.70 2.05 -14.51
N GLN A 142 -5.42 2.49 -15.73
CA GLN A 142 -5.77 1.73 -16.93
C GLN A 142 -4.99 0.41 -16.99
N VAL A 143 -5.58 -0.58 -17.64
CA VAL A 143 -4.93 -1.89 -17.87
C VAL A 143 -3.56 -1.67 -18.53
N THR A 144 -2.56 -2.35 -17.98
CA THR A 144 -1.16 -2.26 -18.40
C THR A 144 -0.87 -3.24 -19.54
N LEU A 145 0.32 -3.15 -20.14
CA LEU A 145 0.76 -4.07 -21.19
C LEU A 145 0.79 -5.55 -20.75
N SER A 146 0.92 -5.83 -19.44
CA SER A 146 0.88 -7.18 -18.86
C SER A 146 -0.55 -7.72 -18.66
N GLY A 147 -1.57 -6.89 -18.87
CA GLY A 147 -2.98 -7.29 -18.78
C GLY A 147 -3.65 -7.04 -17.43
N ALA A 148 -2.91 -6.58 -16.40
CA ALA A 148 -3.49 -6.24 -15.10
C ALA A 148 -2.66 -5.18 -14.36
N THR A 149 -3.34 -4.28 -13.62
CA THR A 149 -2.67 -3.22 -12.86
C THR A 149 -2.05 -3.70 -11.56
N TRP A 150 -2.55 -4.82 -11.01
CA TRP A 150 -2.19 -5.38 -9.70
C TRP A 150 -2.36 -4.43 -8.52
N SER A 151 -3.08 -3.32 -8.70
CA SER A 151 -3.39 -2.29 -7.70
C SER A 151 -4.90 -2.16 -7.49
N PRO A 152 -5.36 -1.85 -6.27
CA PRO A 152 -6.79 -1.81 -5.99
C PRO A 152 -7.48 -0.57 -6.57
N ASN A 153 -8.78 -0.71 -6.87
CA ASN A 153 -9.68 0.36 -7.30
C ASN A 153 -10.91 0.54 -6.39
N ALA A 154 -11.09 -0.35 -5.40
CA ALA A 154 -12.30 -0.42 -4.60
C ALA A 154 -11.98 -0.92 -3.19
N ILE A 155 -12.73 -0.41 -2.21
CA ILE A 155 -12.59 -0.79 -0.79
C ILE A 155 -13.30 -2.13 -0.59
N THR A 156 -12.55 -3.20 -0.86
CA THR A 156 -13.04 -4.59 -0.82
C THR A 156 -11.94 -5.52 -0.31
N TYR A 157 -12.35 -6.69 0.15
CA TYR A 157 -11.43 -7.77 0.46
C TYR A 157 -11.92 -9.09 -0.13
N GLY A 158 -10.99 -10.02 -0.32
CA GLY A 158 -11.27 -11.38 -0.77
C GLY A 158 -10.32 -12.38 -0.13
N GLY A 159 -10.38 -13.63 -0.59
CA GLY A 159 -9.45 -14.69 -0.18
C GLY A 159 -8.05 -14.47 -0.75
N ASN A 160 -7.43 -15.53 -1.28
CA ASN A 160 -6.13 -15.45 -1.94
C ASN A 160 -6.24 -14.83 -3.35
N ASN A 161 -6.69 -13.58 -3.41
CA ASN A 161 -7.08 -12.88 -4.64
C ASN A 161 -6.42 -11.49 -4.68
N ARG A 162 -5.57 -11.25 -5.68
CA ARG A 162 -4.75 -10.03 -5.82
C ARG A 162 -5.47 -8.84 -6.46
N THR A 163 -6.77 -8.97 -6.74
CA THR A 163 -7.57 -7.92 -7.40
C THR A 163 -8.28 -6.98 -6.41
N HIS A 164 -8.27 -7.32 -5.12
CA HIS A 164 -8.87 -6.52 -4.04
C HIS A 164 -7.86 -5.57 -3.36
N MET A 165 -8.39 -4.64 -2.57
CA MET A 165 -7.59 -3.80 -1.67
C MET A 165 -6.94 -4.62 -0.55
N VAL A 166 -7.67 -5.60 -0.03
CA VAL A 166 -7.15 -6.55 0.95
C VAL A 166 -7.26 -7.98 0.43
N ARG A 167 -6.15 -8.70 0.51
CA ARG A 167 -6.05 -10.12 0.19
C ARG A 167 -5.83 -10.90 1.48
N VAL A 168 -6.45 -12.07 1.63
CA VAL A 168 -6.09 -13.02 2.69
C VAL A 168 -5.23 -14.11 2.04
N PRO A 169 -3.89 -13.96 2.06
CA PRO A 169 -3.00 -14.85 1.33
C PRO A 169 -2.88 -16.23 1.98
N ASP A 170 -3.05 -16.29 3.31
CA ASP A 170 -2.88 -17.48 4.13
C ASP A 170 -3.49 -17.25 5.53
N LYS A 171 -3.59 -18.30 6.34
CA LYS A 171 -4.17 -18.27 7.69
C LYS A 171 -3.38 -17.32 8.60
N GLY A 172 -4.08 -16.57 9.45
CA GLY A 172 -3.50 -15.71 10.48
C GLY A 172 -2.86 -14.39 9.99
N ARG A 173 -3.02 -14.01 8.72
CA ARG A 173 -2.62 -12.67 8.26
C ARG A 173 -3.47 -12.20 7.09
N PHE A 174 -3.54 -10.90 6.88
CA PHE A 174 -4.02 -10.32 5.63
C PHE A 174 -2.95 -9.42 5.01
N GLU A 175 -3.07 -9.17 3.71
CA GLU A 175 -2.20 -8.31 2.91
C GLU A 175 -2.97 -7.06 2.49
N LEU A 176 -2.53 -5.89 2.95
CA LEU A 176 -3.01 -4.61 2.44
C LEU A 176 -2.23 -4.23 1.19
N ARG A 177 -2.93 -4.13 0.07
CA ARG A 177 -2.33 -3.87 -1.26
C ARG A 177 -2.41 -2.41 -1.68
N LEU A 178 -2.99 -1.57 -0.81
CA LEU A 178 -3.30 -0.17 -1.10
C LEU A 178 -2.06 0.72 -1.17
N MET A 179 -1.04 0.53 -0.32
CA MET A 179 0.11 1.44 -0.29
C MET A 179 0.97 1.29 -1.54
N ASP A 180 1.65 2.38 -1.90
CA ASP A 180 2.64 2.43 -2.97
C ASP A 180 4.05 2.71 -2.43
N GLY A 181 5.07 2.67 -3.30
CA GLY A 181 6.46 2.87 -2.90
C GLY A 181 6.82 4.25 -2.33
N ALA A 182 5.93 5.25 -2.44
CA ALA A 182 6.13 6.58 -1.87
C ALA A 182 5.67 6.69 -0.41
N VAL A 183 4.96 5.68 0.10
CA VAL A 183 4.50 5.65 1.49
C VAL A 183 5.63 5.94 2.49
N ASN A 184 5.30 6.72 3.52
CA ASN A 184 6.20 6.90 4.66
C ASN A 184 6.18 5.63 5.53
N PRO A 185 7.32 4.96 5.76
CA PRO A 185 7.35 3.68 6.48
C PRO A 185 6.74 3.72 7.89
N TYR A 186 6.86 4.84 8.60
CA TYR A 186 6.31 4.99 9.96
C TYR A 186 4.80 5.30 9.93
N LEU A 187 4.37 6.22 9.06
CA LEU A 187 2.94 6.52 8.91
C LEU A 187 2.15 5.34 8.36
N LEU A 188 2.79 4.44 7.60
CA LEU A 188 2.21 3.17 7.21
C LEU A 188 1.79 2.38 8.46
N GLN A 189 2.74 2.09 9.34
CA GLN A 189 2.51 1.30 10.54
C GLN A 189 1.48 1.96 11.46
N ALA A 190 1.66 3.27 11.72
CA ALA A 190 0.77 4.04 12.58
C ALA A 190 -0.66 4.09 12.04
N GLY A 191 -0.85 4.29 10.74
CA GLY A 191 -2.15 4.31 10.09
C GLY A 191 -2.87 2.96 10.15
N VAL A 192 -2.13 1.87 9.90
CA VAL A 192 -2.66 0.50 10.03
C VAL A 192 -3.13 0.23 11.46
N LEU A 193 -2.30 0.56 12.46
CA LEU A 193 -2.65 0.37 13.87
C LEU A 193 -3.83 1.24 14.29
N ALA A 194 -3.85 2.53 13.95
CA ALA A 194 -4.93 3.44 14.31
C ALA A 194 -6.29 2.97 13.77
N ALA A 195 -6.36 2.62 12.49
CA ALA A 195 -7.60 2.17 11.88
C ALA A 195 -7.99 0.75 12.33
N GLY A 196 -7.02 -0.15 12.51
CA GLY A 196 -7.29 -1.49 12.98
C GLY A 196 -7.80 -1.54 14.42
N LEU A 197 -7.21 -0.75 15.32
CA LEU A 197 -7.67 -0.63 16.71
C LEU A 197 -9.08 -0.02 16.79
N ASP A 198 -9.38 1.01 15.99
CA ASP A 198 -10.75 1.52 15.85
C ASP A 198 -11.74 0.42 15.41
N GLY A 199 -11.31 -0.48 14.54
CA GLY A 199 -12.08 -1.66 14.14
C GLY A 199 -12.37 -2.62 15.28
N VAL A 200 -11.38 -2.90 16.11
CA VAL A 200 -11.52 -3.76 17.30
C VAL A 200 -12.44 -3.11 18.33
N ASP A 201 -12.20 -1.85 18.69
CA ASP A 201 -12.95 -1.12 19.71
C ASP A 201 -14.43 -0.97 19.34
N ASN A 202 -14.72 -0.72 18.06
CA ASN A 202 -16.08 -0.57 17.55
C ASN A 202 -16.67 -1.86 16.96
N GLN A 203 -15.98 -2.99 17.12
CA GLN A 203 -16.39 -4.30 16.63
C GLN A 203 -16.84 -4.31 15.15
N ARG A 204 -16.13 -3.55 14.30
CA ARG A 204 -16.55 -3.28 12.93
C ARG A 204 -16.56 -4.56 12.09
N ASP A 205 -17.62 -4.74 11.31
CA ASP A 205 -17.75 -5.83 10.37
C ASP A 205 -17.12 -5.44 9.01
N PRO A 206 -16.13 -6.18 8.49
CA PRO A 206 -15.58 -5.93 7.16
C PRO A 206 -16.57 -6.31 6.03
N GLY A 207 -17.70 -6.92 6.35
CA GLY A 207 -18.66 -7.45 5.39
C GLY A 207 -18.19 -8.81 4.86
N LYS A 208 -18.78 -9.28 3.76
CA LYS A 208 -18.42 -10.58 3.16
C LYS A 208 -17.17 -10.44 2.27
N PRO A 209 -16.28 -11.45 2.25
CA PRO A 209 -15.24 -11.50 1.24
C PRO A 209 -15.87 -11.68 -0.14
N HIS A 210 -15.24 -11.13 -1.16
CA HIS A 210 -15.62 -11.31 -2.55
C HIS A 210 -14.65 -12.26 -3.24
N ASP A 211 -15.18 -13.26 -3.94
CA ASP A 211 -14.40 -14.21 -4.74
C ASP A 211 -14.67 -13.98 -6.23
N ILE A 212 -14.26 -12.81 -6.71
CA ILE A 212 -14.40 -12.40 -8.11
C ILE A 212 -13.13 -11.69 -8.57
N ASN A 213 -12.90 -11.62 -9.87
CA ASN A 213 -11.87 -10.73 -10.39
C ASN A 213 -12.42 -9.30 -10.43
N MET A 214 -11.94 -8.41 -9.54
CA MET A 214 -12.42 -7.02 -9.47
C MET A 214 -12.16 -6.20 -10.74
N TYR A 215 -11.18 -6.58 -11.56
CA TYR A 215 -10.87 -5.86 -12.79
C TYR A 215 -11.89 -6.13 -13.90
N THR A 216 -12.43 -7.35 -13.97
CA THR A 216 -13.38 -7.76 -15.02
C THR A 216 -14.82 -7.82 -14.51
N GLU A 217 -15.02 -8.23 -13.27
CA GLU A 217 -16.33 -8.52 -12.68
C GLU A 217 -16.74 -7.54 -11.58
N GLY A 218 -15.91 -6.55 -11.25
CA GLY A 218 -16.20 -5.57 -10.20
C GLY A 218 -17.52 -4.81 -10.40
N HIS A 219 -17.97 -4.66 -11.65
CA HIS A 219 -19.27 -4.06 -12.00
C HIS A 219 -20.49 -4.87 -11.48
N LYS A 220 -20.31 -6.15 -11.15
CA LYS A 220 -21.35 -7.01 -10.58
C LYS A 220 -21.62 -6.68 -9.10
N LEU A 221 -20.68 -6.04 -8.40
CA LEU A 221 -20.85 -5.64 -7.01
C LEU A 221 -21.53 -4.27 -6.93
N ARG A 222 -22.68 -4.21 -6.25
CA ARG A 222 -23.41 -2.96 -5.99
C ARG A 222 -23.03 -2.38 -4.64
N GLY A 223 -22.99 -1.05 -4.52
CA GLY A 223 -22.76 -0.36 -3.26
C GLY A 223 -21.33 -0.42 -2.72
N VAL A 224 -20.37 -0.89 -3.52
CA VAL A 224 -18.95 -0.92 -3.13
C VAL A 224 -18.39 0.49 -3.07
N ARG A 225 -17.81 0.87 -1.93
CA ARG A 225 -17.11 2.14 -1.80
C ARG A 225 -15.84 2.14 -2.65
N ARG A 226 -15.58 3.26 -3.30
CA ARG A 226 -14.37 3.48 -4.11
C ARG A 226 -13.29 4.16 -3.29
N LEU A 227 -12.04 3.92 -3.68
CA LEU A 227 -10.91 4.72 -3.19
C LEU A 227 -10.97 6.12 -3.80
N PRO A 228 -10.42 7.15 -3.14
CA PRO A 228 -10.32 8.48 -3.74
C PRO A 228 -9.57 8.43 -5.08
N SER A 229 -10.07 9.14 -6.08
CA SER A 229 -9.49 9.15 -7.45
C SER A 229 -8.32 10.12 -7.60
N ASN A 230 -8.06 10.97 -6.61
CA ASN A 230 -6.99 11.95 -6.63
C ASN A 230 -6.53 12.31 -5.20
N LEU A 231 -5.36 12.96 -5.11
CA LEU A 231 -4.75 13.33 -3.84
C LEU A 231 -5.60 14.35 -3.07
N LEU A 232 -6.22 15.33 -3.75
CA LEU A 232 -7.02 16.36 -3.08
C LEU A 232 -8.20 15.76 -2.30
N ASP A 233 -8.94 14.83 -2.92
CA ASP A 233 -10.08 14.19 -2.28
C ASP A 233 -9.65 13.29 -1.13
N ALA A 234 -8.53 12.59 -1.26
CA ALA A 234 -7.97 11.83 -0.14
C ALA A 234 -7.58 12.73 1.04
N ILE A 235 -6.91 13.86 0.80
CA ILE A 235 -6.55 14.81 1.86
C ILE A 235 -7.81 15.33 2.56
N ARG A 236 -8.85 15.71 1.81
CA ARG A 236 -10.11 16.22 2.36
C ARG A 236 -10.82 15.23 3.28
N VAL A 237 -10.76 13.94 2.96
CA VAL A 237 -11.30 12.88 3.81
C VAL A 237 -10.40 12.65 5.03
N PHE A 238 -9.08 12.61 4.84
CA PHE A 238 -8.09 12.48 5.91
C PHE A 238 -8.23 13.59 6.97
N GLU A 239 -8.34 14.85 6.56
CA GLU A 239 -8.51 16.02 7.45
C GLU A 239 -9.77 15.97 8.31
N LYS A 240 -10.80 15.25 7.84
CA LYS A 240 -12.09 15.10 8.53
C LYS A 240 -12.17 13.84 9.38
N SER A 241 -11.20 12.93 9.26
CA SER A 241 -11.22 11.65 9.97
C SER A 241 -10.98 11.84 11.46
N LYS A 242 -12.02 11.58 12.26
CA LYS A 242 -11.91 11.57 13.73
C LYS A 242 -11.01 10.43 14.22
N VAL A 243 -11.07 9.27 13.56
CA VAL A 243 -10.27 8.08 13.89
C VAL A 243 -8.78 8.37 13.71
N LEU A 244 -8.39 8.92 12.55
CA LEU A 244 -6.98 9.19 12.28
C LEU A 244 -6.45 10.36 13.11
N LYS A 245 -7.29 11.35 13.44
CA LYS A 245 -6.92 12.41 14.40
C LYS A 245 -6.65 11.86 15.81
N ALA A 246 -7.50 10.97 16.29
CA ALA A 246 -7.30 10.33 17.59
C ALA A 246 -6.06 9.43 17.59
N GLY A 247 -5.81 8.69 16.51
CA GLY A 247 -4.69 7.73 16.42
C GLY A 247 -3.33 8.35 16.09
N LEU A 248 -3.28 9.41 15.28
CA LEU A 248 -2.03 10.03 14.81
C LEU A 248 -1.74 11.38 15.47
N GLY A 249 -2.73 11.98 16.12
CA GLY A 249 -2.67 13.34 16.67
C GLY A 249 -3.19 14.40 15.71
N GLU A 250 -3.96 15.36 16.23
CA GLU A 250 -4.57 16.43 15.43
C GLU A 250 -3.53 17.31 14.73
N GLU A 251 -2.44 17.64 15.42
CA GLU A 251 -1.36 18.48 14.89
C GLU A 251 -0.64 17.81 13.71
N LEU A 252 -0.39 16.50 13.80
CA LEU A 252 0.21 15.73 12.70
C LEU A 252 -0.73 15.70 11.50
N VAL A 253 -2.01 15.39 11.70
CA VAL A 253 -3.01 15.36 10.63
C VAL A 253 -3.11 16.72 9.94
N ALA A 254 -3.21 17.81 10.70
CA ALA A 254 -3.30 19.16 10.16
C ALA A 254 -2.03 19.57 9.38
N SER A 255 -0.85 19.30 9.94
CA SER A 255 0.43 19.63 9.32
C SER A 255 0.68 18.83 8.04
N TYR A 256 0.39 17.53 8.07
CA TYR A 256 0.50 16.66 6.90
C TYR A 256 -0.43 17.14 5.77
N ALA A 257 -1.69 17.38 6.09
CA ALA A 257 -2.66 17.84 5.11
C ALA A 257 -2.29 19.19 4.49
N LYS A 258 -1.79 20.14 5.30
CA LYS A 258 -1.28 21.43 4.82
C LYS A 258 -0.20 21.25 3.75
N LEU A 259 0.80 20.40 4.02
CA LEU A 259 1.88 20.12 3.05
C LEU A 259 1.34 19.49 1.77
N LYS A 260 0.38 18.57 1.87
CA LYS A 260 -0.20 17.89 0.71
C LYS A 260 -1.15 18.78 -0.11
N HIS A 261 -1.84 19.72 0.52
CA HIS A 261 -2.57 20.77 -0.19
C HIS A 261 -1.64 21.68 -0.99
N LEU A 262 -0.46 22.02 -0.46
CA LEU A 262 0.55 22.79 -1.20
C LEU A 262 1.09 22.01 -2.40
N GLU A 263 1.40 20.73 -2.22
CA GLU A 263 1.80 19.83 -3.32
C GLU A 263 0.74 19.77 -4.42
N TRP A 264 -0.53 19.57 -4.04
CA TRP A 264 -1.65 19.55 -4.99
C TRP A 264 -1.80 20.87 -5.75
N ARG A 265 -1.74 22.02 -5.06
CA ARG A 265 -1.82 23.34 -5.71
C ARG A 265 -0.68 23.54 -6.71
N SER A 266 0.53 23.11 -6.36
CA SER A 266 1.68 23.18 -7.27
C SER A 266 1.46 22.31 -8.52
N TYR A 267 0.91 21.11 -8.36
CA TYR A 267 0.57 20.23 -9.50
C TYR A 267 -0.51 20.84 -10.39
N ALA A 268 -1.60 21.34 -9.81
CA ALA A 268 -2.72 21.90 -10.54
C ALA A 268 -2.39 23.18 -11.32
N ALA A 269 -1.30 23.87 -10.94
CA ALA A 269 -0.79 25.03 -11.66
C ALA A 269 0.14 24.67 -12.83
N ALA A 270 0.59 23.41 -12.94
CA ALA A 270 1.48 22.97 -14.00
C ALA A 270 0.69 22.68 -15.28
N ILE A 271 1.14 23.22 -16.41
CA ILE A 271 0.57 22.93 -17.73
C ILE A 271 1.34 21.77 -18.36
N SER A 272 0.65 20.65 -18.58
CA SER A 272 1.25 19.47 -19.21
C SER A 272 1.33 19.58 -20.74
N PRO A 273 2.27 18.85 -21.38
CA PRO A 273 2.26 18.71 -22.83
C PRO A 273 0.92 18.19 -23.37
N TRP A 274 0.28 17.25 -22.66
CA TRP A 274 -1.01 16.70 -23.06
C TRP A 274 -2.10 17.77 -23.18
N GLU A 275 -2.19 18.69 -22.21
CA GLU A 275 -3.16 19.80 -22.28
C GLU A 275 -2.89 20.71 -23.48
N ARG A 276 -1.63 21.00 -23.78
CA ARG A 276 -1.27 21.80 -24.96
C ARG A 276 -1.70 21.13 -26.25
N ASP A 277 -1.38 19.84 -26.39
CA ASP A 277 -1.70 19.06 -27.60
C ASP A 277 -3.21 18.95 -27.87
N HIS A 278 -4.05 19.07 -26.84
CA HIS A 278 -5.50 18.88 -26.94
C HIS A 278 -6.34 20.16 -26.80
N THR A 279 -5.72 21.31 -26.53
CA THR A 279 -6.46 22.55 -26.23
C THR A 279 -5.89 23.80 -26.90
N LEU A 280 -4.75 23.70 -27.61
CA LEU A 280 -4.21 24.86 -28.37
C LEU A 280 -5.15 25.36 -29.47
N ASP A 281 -5.92 24.46 -30.10
CA ASP A 281 -6.84 24.75 -31.21
C ASP A 281 -8.33 24.67 -30.79
N CYS A 282 -8.64 25.05 -29.54
CA CYS A 282 -10.01 24.97 -29.00
C CYS A 282 -11.00 25.98 -29.62
#